data_AF-A0A1D1V4V3-F1
#
_entry.id   AF-A0A1D1V4V3-F1
#
_cell.length_a   1.000
_cell.length_b   1.000
_cell.length_c   1.000
_cell.angle_alpha   90.00
_cell.angle_beta   90.00
_cell.angle_gamma   90.00
#
_symmetry.space_group_name_H-M   'P 1'
#
loop_
_entity.id
_entity.type
_entity.pdbx_description
1 polymer ?
#
loop_
_entity_poly.entity_id
_entity_poly.type
_entity_poly.pdbx_seq_one_letter_code
_entity_poly.pdbx_strand_id
1 'polypeptide(L)'
;LGYTGPDVTQITPNARTAREHPEVVRDYVAKEVAAKHTVGPLNHPPFSNVICSPKGVRPKKLGGVRLIMDLPRPFRKSVNDYISKTDYTLNFCSVDDAIDICLKLAKG
;
A
#
# COMPACT_ATOMS: atom_id res chain seq x y z
N LEU A 1 -9.58 7.77 -2.69
CA LEU A 1 -8.12 7.69 -2.96
C LEU A 1 -7.51 9.05 -3.28
N GLY A 2 -8.24 10.03 -3.83
CA GLY A 2 -7.69 11.36 -4.05
C GLY A 2 -6.59 11.44 -5.11
N TYR A 3 -6.49 10.41 -5.95
CA TYR A 3 -5.50 10.33 -7.02
C TYR A 3 -5.91 11.26 -8.16
N THR A 4 -5.03 12.19 -8.53
CA THR A 4 -5.21 13.14 -9.64
C THR A 4 -4.10 13.00 -10.69
N GLY A 5 -3.47 11.83 -10.74
CA GLY A 5 -2.38 11.53 -11.66
C GLY A 5 -2.87 11.16 -13.06
N PRO A 6 -1.92 10.96 -13.99
CA PRO A 6 -2.23 10.67 -15.39
C PRO A 6 -2.89 9.30 -15.56
N ASP A 7 -3.78 9.20 -16.54
CA ASP A 7 -4.44 7.94 -16.92
C ASP A 7 -3.52 7.12 -17.84
N VAL A 8 -2.58 6.39 -17.23
CA VAL A 8 -1.53 5.64 -17.93
C VAL A 8 -1.32 4.26 -17.34
N THR A 9 -0.84 3.33 -18.15
CA THR A 9 -0.26 2.09 -17.64
C THR A 9 1.16 2.35 -17.11
N GLN A 10 1.41 1.98 -15.86
CA GLN A 10 2.73 2.07 -15.24
C GLN A 10 3.07 0.77 -14.52
N ILE A 11 4.06 0.05 -15.03
CA ILE A 11 4.53 -1.21 -14.44
C ILE A 11 5.91 -0.98 -13.84
N THR A 12 6.00 -1.03 -12.51
CA THR A 12 7.28 -0.87 -11.82
C THR A 12 7.86 -2.24 -11.47
N PRO A 13 9.13 -2.53 -11.84
CA PRO A 13 9.74 -3.82 -11.56
C PRO A 13 9.84 -4.11 -10.05
N ASN A 14 9.58 -5.36 -9.68
CA ASN A 14 9.74 -5.83 -8.30
C ASN A 14 11.16 -5.59 -7.78
N ALA A 15 11.26 -5.33 -6.47
CA ALA A 15 12.55 -5.17 -5.81
C ALA A 15 13.40 -6.44 -5.94
N ARG A 16 14.74 -6.30 -5.86
CA ARG A 16 15.68 -7.43 -5.93
C ARG A 16 15.29 -8.57 -4.99
N THR A 17 14.99 -8.25 -3.74
CA THR A 17 14.52 -9.23 -2.72
C THR A 17 13.31 -10.07 -3.13
N ALA A 18 12.36 -9.51 -3.89
CA ALA A 18 11.20 -10.27 -4.37
C ALA A 18 11.53 -11.16 -5.57
N ARG A 19 12.54 -10.78 -6.36
CA ARG A 19 13.07 -11.60 -7.46
C ARG A 19 13.96 -12.75 -6.96
N GLU A 20 14.65 -12.55 -5.85
CA GLU A 20 15.49 -13.56 -5.20
C GLU A 20 14.67 -14.57 -4.38
N HIS A 21 13.48 -14.18 -3.92
CA HIS A 21 12.57 -15.03 -3.15
C HIS A 21 11.17 -15.13 -3.79
N PRO A 22 11.06 -15.64 -5.03
CA PRO A 22 9.79 -15.69 -5.76
C PRO A 22 8.75 -16.60 -5.09
N GLU A 23 9.20 -17.64 -4.37
CA GLU A 23 8.35 -18.54 -3.59
C GLU A 23 7.58 -17.81 -2.49
N VAL A 24 8.24 -16.89 -1.77
CA VAL A 24 7.61 -16.09 -0.73
C VAL A 24 6.51 -15.20 -1.32
N VAL A 25 6.78 -14.60 -2.49
CA VAL A 25 5.79 -13.77 -3.19
C VAL A 25 4.59 -14.60 -3.62
N ARG A 26 4.84 -15.77 -4.23
CA ARG A 26 3.78 -16.68 -4.68
C ARG A 26 2.90 -17.16 -3.53
N ASP A 27 3.51 -17.60 -2.42
CA ASP A 27 2.78 -18.10 -1.26
C ASP A 27 1.94 -16.99 -0.60
N TYR A 28 2.48 -15.77 -0.54
CA TYR A 28 1.73 -14.62 -0.04
C TYR A 28 0.53 -14.30 -0.93
N VAL A 29 0.73 -14.21 -2.25
CA VAL A 29 -0.36 -13.94 -3.20
C VAL A 29 -1.42 -15.04 -3.14
N ALA A 30 -1.02 -16.31 -3.08
CA ALA A 30 -1.96 -17.42 -2.97
C ALA A 30 -2.82 -17.32 -1.69
N LYS A 31 -2.22 -16.93 -0.56
CA LYS A 31 -2.96 -16.70 0.69
C LYS A 31 -3.95 -15.55 0.59
N GLU A 32 -3.55 -14.41 0.03
CA GLU A 32 -4.45 -13.25 -0.16
C GLU A 32 -5.61 -13.57 -1.13
N VAL A 33 -5.34 -14.35 -2.18
CA VAL A 33 -6.36 -14.83 -3.11
C VAL A 33 -7.32 -15.81 -2.44
N ALA A 34 -6.80 -16.79 -1.69
CA ALA A 34 -7.63 -17.73 -0.93
C ALA A 34 -8.51 -17.02 0.11
N ALA A 35 -7.98 -15.97 0.75
CA ALA A 35 -8.71 -15.12 1.69
C ALA A 35 -9.70 -14.15 1.01
N LYS A 36 -9.76 -14.12 -0.33
CA LYS A 36 -10.58 -13.20 -1.13
C LYS A 36 -10.26 -11.71 -0.88
N HIS A 37 -9.09 -11.39 -0.36
CA HIS A 37 -8.62 -10.01 -0.19
C HIS A 37 -8.06 -9.43 -1.48
N THR A 38 -7.57 -10.28 -2.37
CA THR A 38 -6.98 -9.90 -3.66
C THR A 38 -7.55 -10.78 -4.77
N VAL A 39 -7.80 -10.20 -5.94
CA VAL A 39 -8.17 -10.94 -7.16
C VAL A 39 -6.91 -11.23 -7.97
N GLY A 40 -6.76 -12.47 -8.43
CA GLY A 40 -5.67 -12.90 -9.29
C GLY A 40 -5.17 -14.31 -8.98
N PRO A 41 -3.96 -14.69 -9.44
CA PRO A 41 -3.11 -13.93 -10.36
C PRO A 41 -3.78 -13.74 -11.74
N LEU A 42 -3.53 -12.59 -12.36
CA LEU A 42 -4.06 -12.27 -13.70
C LEU A 42 -2.96 -12.45 -14.74
N ASN A 43 -3.27 -13.15 -15.84
CA ASN A 43 -2.32 -13.36 -16.93
C ASN A 43 -2.16 -12.12 -17.83
N HIS A 44 -3.16 -11.24 -17.82
CA HIS A 44 -3.19 -9.99 -18.60
C HIS A 44 -3.74 -8.85 -17.73
N PRO A 45 -3.35 -7.59 -18.02
CA PRO A 45 -3.94 -6.44 -17.36
C PRO A 45 -5.47 -6.42 -17.51
N PRO A 46 -6.23 -6.21 -16.42
CA PRO A 46 -7.69 -6.16 -16.51
C PRO A 46 -8.22 -4.88 -17.18
N PHE A 47 -7.40 -3.82 -17.23
CA PHE A 47 -7.72 -2.52 -17.81
C PHE A 47 -6.53 -1.95 -18.57
N SER A 48 -6.78 -0.98 -19.46
CA SER A 48 -5.77 -0.29 -20.27
C SER A 48 -4.88 0.68 -19.47
N ASN A 49 -5.29 1.03 -18.25
CA ASN A 49 -4.66 1.99 -17.36
C ASN A 49 -4.28 1.35 -16.01
N VAL A 50 -3.44 0.32 -16.06
CA VAL A 50 -3.04 -0.41 -14.84
C VAL A 50 -1.79 0.20 -14.21
N ILE A 51 -1.81 0.43 -12.90
CA ILE A 51 -0.62 0.78 -12.12
C ILE A 51 -0.20 -0.43 -11.29
N CYS A 52 0.97 -0.98 -11.59
CA CYS A 52 1.58 -2.08 -10.86
C CYS A 52 2.71 -1.56 -9.97
N SER A 53 2.44 -1.42 -8.67
CA SER A 53 3.45 -1.10 -7.67
C SER A 53 4.37 -2.30 -7.39
N PRO A 54 5.67 -2.06 -7.18
CA PRO A 54 6.62 -3.14 -7.01
C PRO A 54 6.48 -3.78 -5.64
N LYS A 55 6.75 -5.08 -5.58
CA LYS A 55 6.76 -5.84 -4.33
C LYS A 55 8.20 -6.06 -3.86
N GLY A 56 8.38 -6.13 -2.55
CA GLY A 56 9.64 -6.47 -1.90
C GLY A 56 9.42 -7.43 -0.75
N VAL A 57 10.44 -8.21 -0.43
CA VAL A 57 10.43 -9.13 0.71
C VAL A 57 11.34 -8.58 1.80
N ARG A 58 10.90 -8.67 3.05
CA ARG A 58 11.69 -8.29 4.24
C ARG A 58 11.53 -9.33 5.35
N PRO A 59 12.61 -9.65 6.09
CA PRO A 59 12.50 -10.46 7.29
C PRO A 59 11.75 -9.70 8.39
N LYS A 60 11.04 -10.44 9.24
CA LYS A 60 10.46 -9.91 10.48
C LYS A 60 11.45 -10.10 11.63
N LYS A 61 11.40 -9.22 12.64
CA LYS A 61 12.30 -9.25 13.80
C LYS A 61 12.23 -10.55 14.60
N LEU A 62 11.04 -11.15 14.72
CA LEU A 62 10.78 -12.37 15.48
C LEU A 62 10.67 -13.62 14.60
N GLY A 63 11.24 -13.58 13.39
CA GLY A 63 11.19 -14.69 12.44
C GLY A 63 10.07 -14.59 11.40
N GLY A 64 10.29 -15.26 10.27
CA GLY A 64 9.43 -15.20 9.09
C GLY A 64 9.68 -13.96 8.22
N VAL A 65 8.83 -13.81 7.20
CA VAL A 65 8.96 -12.79 6.17
C VAL A 65 7.66 -11.99 6.02
N ARG A 66 7.78 -10.75 5.56
CA ARG A 66 6.67 -9.91 5.12
C ARG A 66 6.88 -9.51 3.67
N LEU A 67 5.79 -9.56 2.91
CA LEU A 67 5.72 -8.89 1.61
C LEU A 67 5.38 -7.41 1.85
N ILE A 68 6.08 -6.51 1.17
CA ILE A 68 5.82 -5.08 1.19
C ILE A 68 5.48 -4.64 -0.22
N MET A 69 4.36 -3.93 -0.38
CA MET A 69 4.04 -3.20 -1.60
C MET A 69 4.62 -1.79 -1.47
N ASP A 70 5.54 -1.44 -2.35
CA ASP A 70 6.26 -0.16 -2.28
C ASP A 70 5.48 0.92 -3.07
N LEU A 71 4.43 1.43 -2.44
CA LEU A 71 3.54 2.47 -3.00
C LEU A 71 4.24 3.81 -3.31
N PRO A 72 5.34 4.21 -2.65
CA PRO A 72 6.13 5.39 -3.02
C PRO A 72 7.00 5.23 -4.27
N ARG A 73 6.95 4.09 -4.97
CA ARG A 73 7.70 3.87 -6.22
C ARG A 73 6.81 3.89 -7.47
N PRO A 74 7.35 4.35 -8.62
CA PRO A 74 8.67 4.97 -8.77
C PRO A 74 8.67 6.41 -8.23
N PHE A 75 9.80 6.89 -7.74
CA PHE A 75 9.89 8.22 -7.15
C PHE A 75 9.37 9.31 -8.10
N ARG A 76 8.55 10.23 -7.57
CA ARG A 76 7.93 11.37 -8.28
C ARG A 76 6.88 10.99 -9.33
N LYS A 77 6.57 9.69 -9.47
CA LYS A 77 5.56 9.15 -10.38
C LYS A 77 4.76 8.02 -9.72
N SER A 78 4.87 7.89 -8.40
CA SER A 78 4.19 6.86 -7.64
C SER A 78 2.73 7.23 -7.45
N VAL A 79 1.90 6.26 -7.06
CA VAL A 79 0.47 6.55 -6.75
C VAL A 79 0.38 7.66 -5.69
N ASN A 80 1.25 7.62 -4.69
CA ASN A 80 1.27 8.59 -3.59
C ASN A 80 1.69 10.00 -4.02
N ASP A 81 2.50 10.13 -5.08
CA ASP A 81 2.94 11.46 -5.56
C ASP A 81 1.78 12.28 -6.16
N TYR A 82 0.71 11.59 -6.57
CA TYR A 82 -0.47 12.19 -7.18
C TYR A 82 -1.67 12.25 -6.22
N ILE A 83 -1.45 12.05 -4.92
CA ILE A 83 -2.47 12.24 -3.89
C ILE A 83 -2.15 13.55 -3.17
N SER A 84 -3.12 14.47 -3.16
CA SER A 84 -2.98 15.78 -2.50
C SER A 84 -2.64 15.61 -1.02
N LYS A 85 -1.50 16.15 -0.59
CA LYS A 85 -1.14 16.12 0.83
C LYS A 85 -2.09 16.99 1.64
N THR A 86 -2.49 18.14 1.13
CA THR A 86 -3.37 19.07 1.85
C THR A 86 -4.72 18.42 2.18
N ASP A 87 -5.30 17.69 1.23
CA ASP A 87 -6.64 17.11 1.39
C ASP A 87 -6.63 15.78 2.15
N TYR A 88 -5.48 15.10 2.16
CA TYR A 88 -5.31 13.75 2.73
C TYR A 88 -4.19 13.69 3.78
N THR A 89 -3.94 14.80 4.50
CA THR A 89 -2.98 14.80 5.61
C THR A 89 -3.55 13.97 6.77
N LEU A 90 -2.72 13.06 7.29
CA LEU A 90 -3.02 12.36 8.53
C LEU A 90 -2.65 13.28 9.70
N ASN A 91 -3.65 13.77 10.42
CA ASN A 91 -3.46 14.47 11.68
C ASN A 91 -3.52 13.43 12.81
N PHE A 92 -2.44 13.30 13.57
CA PHE A 92 -2.46 12.48 14.78
C PHE A 92 -3.12 13.27 15.90
N CYS A 93 -4.15 12.70 16.54
CA CYS A 93 -4.61 13.24 17.80
C CYS A 93 -3.63 12.87 18.91
N SER A 94 -3.33 13.84 19.77
CA SER A 94 -2.65 13.62 21.03
C SER A 94 -3.61 13.07 22.08
N VAL A 95 -3.06 12.59 23.20
CA VAL A 95 -3.86 12.20 24.36
C VAL A 95 -4.62 13.40 24.93
N ASP A 96 -3.99 14.58 24.92
CA ASP A 96 -4.61 15.82 25.39
C ASP A 96 -5.81 16.21 24.53
N ASP A 97 -5.71 16.06 23.19
CA ASP A 97 -6.85 16.28 22.30
C ASP A 97 -8.04 15.38 22.65
N ALA A 98 -7.78 14.12 23.04
CA ALA A 98 -8.82 13.20 23.46
C ALA A 98 -9.43 13.59 24.82
N ILE A 99 -8.62 14.03 25.78
CA ILE A 99 -9.08 14.51 27.09
C ILE A 99 -9.98 15.74 26.92
N ASP A 100 -9.57 16.69 26.08
CA ASP A 100 -10.32 17.91 25.79
C ASP A 100 -11.69 17.59 25.16
N ILE A 101 -11.77 16.61 24.27
CA ILE A 101 -13.04 16.14 23.70
C ILE A 101 -13.93 15.55 24.80
N CYS A 102 -13.39 14.68 25.66
CA CYS A 102 -14.14 14.07 26.77
C CYS A 102 -14.69 15.12 27.74
N LEU A 103 -13.88 16.11 28.13
CA LEU A 103 -14.30 17.19 29.03
C LEU A 103 -15.36 18.11 28.42
N LYS A 104 -15.32 18.33 27.10
CA LYS A 104 -16.36 19.08 26.38
C LYS A 104 -17.69 18.32 26.34
N LEU A 105 -17.65 17.01 26.12
CA LEU A 105 -18.84 16.17 26.03
C LEU A 105 -19.49 15.87 27.40
N ALA A 106 -18.70 15.81 28.47
CA ALA A 106 -19.19 15.56 29.83
C ALA A 106 -19.88 16.77 30.50
N LYS A 107 -19.90 17.94 29.82
CA LYS A 107 -20.56 19.17 30.30
C LYS A 107 -22.01 19.33 29.79
N GLY A 108 -22.61 18.26 29.26
CA GLY A 108 -24.06 18.16 28.99
C GLY A 108 -24.72 17.24 30.01
#